data_AF-A0A671P8R3-F1
#
_entry.id   AF-A0A671P8R3-F1
#
_cell.length_a   1.000
_cell.length_b   1.000
_cell.length_c   1.000
_cell.angle_alpha   90.00
_cell.angle_beta   90.00
_cell.angle_gamma   90.00
#
_symmetry.space_group_name_H-M   'P 1'
#
loop_
_entity.id
_entity.type
_entity.pdbx_description
1 polymer ?
#
loop_
_entity_poly.entity_id
_entity_poly.type
_entity_poly.pdbx_seq_one_letter_code
_entity_poly.pdbx_strand_id
1 'polypeptide(L)'
;LACLFLFCLFFYTCADTVICYSHGKVEVACGDMTPQHGHDPSTKNPPFNIIADKSQLSPGDEIKVTLSMASSEGKHYFKGFLIEARNAGNLSEKVGSFKLISPGISQLLTCDSKEGSAVSHTDKSQKTEVQVIWVAPSNSPSSVQFLVTVAQGYKEYWVKSPGPVVSQNGVAPPPQTTFGGSIGFTSEGCGSKKSCLRDPDGCDPQNDIACHFLSFRALGSSVMFELSGPAEGYVSFALSQDKWMGKDDVYLCIRDADRVEIKAAYVSGRTHPEYSSQNILKDTAWRLSDGVIQCSFRRDIILPPENLYRFSLDQMYYLFMAHGRAEVGRTHRHDRQPLISTYQTAITGPPEDLTGSRSPLLMKYHGAFMLIAWTSTVSAGVIMARYFKPDWPERNILGQRVWFQLHRMLMVLTVLLTLVGFVLPFMYRGGWSKRAGIHPYLGCVVVALAVIQPVIALFRPAPDASRRYIFNWMHFGTGTAAQVVAVVTIFLGIHQQALFLPAPWSTGVLAAIVVWFVLADLVLEVHRRGFLPIVLAIYLCGNLGFLTVLLWTISAV
;
A
#
# COMPACT_ATOMS: atom_id res chain seq x y z
N LEU A 1 -13.61 4.34 52.83
CA LEU A 1 -13.76 5.79 52.55
C LEU A 1 -12.71 6.33 51.54
N ALA A 2 -11.47 5.84 51.53
CA ALA A 2 -10.44 6.32 50.57
C ALA A 2 -10.74 6.02 49.08
N CYS A 3 -11.43 4.91 48.76
CA CYS A 3 -11.84 4.60 47.37
C CYS A 3 -12.97 5.49 46.83
N LEU A 4 -13.88 5.99 47.68
CA LEU A 4 -14.92 6.93 47.24
C LEU A 4 -14.35 8.32 46.92
N PHE A 5 -13.30 8.73 47.65
CA PHE A 5 -12.65 10.02 47.44
C PHE A 5 -11.86 10.07 46.11
N LEU A 6 -11.22 8.97 45.73
CA LEU A 6 -10.54 8.83 44.44
C LEU A 6 -11.50 8.81 43.25
N PHE A 7 -12.70 8.22 43.42
CA PHE A 7 -13.73 8.21 42.37
C PHE A 7 -14.36 9.59 42.16
N CYS A 8 -14.57 10.37 43.24
CA CYS A 8 -15.07 11.75 43.13
C CYS A 8 -14.02 12.73 42.55
N LEU A 9 -12.73 12.54 42.84
CA LEU A 9 -11.65 13.32 42.23
C LEU A 9 -11.51 13.06 40.73
N PHE A 10 -11.73 11.82 40.27
CA PHE A 10 -11.72 11.48 38.84
C PHE A 10 -12.88 12.11 38.06
N PHE A 11 -14.07 12.22 38.68
CA PHE A 11 -15.21 12.93 38.06
C PHE A 11 -15.07 14.45 38.08
N TYR A 12 -14.35 15.03 39.05
CA TYR A 12 -14.09 16.48 39.08
C TYR A 12 -13.06 16.91 38.03
N THR A 13 -12.14 16.01 37.63
CA THR A 13 -11.19 16.25 36.53
C THR A 13 -11.74 15.96 35.13
N CYS A 14 -12.97 15.44 35.02
CA CYS A 14 -13.61 15.13 33.73
C CYS A 14 -14.85 15.99 33.44
N ALA A 15 -15.00 17.11 34.15
CA ALA A 15 -15.97 18.15 33.79
C ALA A 15 -15.27 19.22 32.94
N ASP A 16 -14.87 18.85 31.72
CA ASP A 16 -14.66 19.88 30.69
C ASP A 16 -16.00 20.58 30.50
N THR A 17 -16.05 21.86 30.87
CA THR A 17 -17.21 22.71 30.64
C THR A 17 -17.52 22.71 29.15
N VAL A 18 -18.55 21.98 28.73
CA VAL A 18 -19.05 22.02 27.35
C VAL A 18 -19.75 23.35 27.16
N ILE A 19 -19.00 24.36 26.73
CA ILE A 19 -19.58 25.67 26.41
C ILE A 19 -20.25 25.54 25.04
N CYS A 20 -21.57 25.34 25.04
CA CYS A 20 -22.37 25.21 23.83
C CYS A 20 -22.72 26.62 23.30
N TYR A 21 -22.00 27.10 22.28
CA TYR A 21 -22.24 28.41 21.69
C TYR A 21 -23.28 28.33 20.56
N SER A 22 -24.39 29.08 20.67
CA SER A 22 -25.34 29.27 19.56
C SER A 22 -24.97 30.43 18.63
N HIS A 23 -23.80 31.05 18.86
CA HIS A 23 -23.25 32.20 18.14
C HIS A 23 -21.80 31.95 17.74
N GLY A 24 -21.33 32.60 16.67
CA GLY A 24 -19.99 32.40 16.13
C GLY A 24 -18.84 33.10 16.87
N LYS A 25 -19.06 33.74 18.03
CA LYS A 25 -17.97 34.26 18.90
C LYS A 25 -17.17 33.14 19.57
N VAL A 26 -16.39 32.42 18.79
CA VAL A 26 -15.61 31.26 19.24
C VAL A 26 -14.15 31.45 18.83
N GLU A 27 -13.39 32.20 19.62
CA GLU A 27 -11.98 32.51 19.33
C GLU A 27 -11.09 31.26 19.32
N VAL A 28 -11.47 30.22 20.07
CA VAL A 28 -10.76 28.92 20.06
C VAL A 28 -10.77 28.23 18.69
N ALA A 29 -11.71 28.59 17.80
CA ALA A 29 -11.76 28.07 16.44
C ALA A 29 -10.74 28.76 15.50
N CYS A 30 -10.11 29.88 15.89
CA CYS A 30 -9.22 30.64 15.00
C CYS A 30 -7.94 29.88 14.57
N GLY A 31 -7.53 28.84 15.30
CA GLY A 31 -6.35 28.07 14.96
C GLY A 31 -6.59 27.16 13.75
N ASP A 32 -7.45 26.16 13.97
CA ASP A 32 -7.79 25.08 13.04
C ASP A 32 -9.00 25.39 12.15
N MET A 33 -9.75 26.45 12.46
CA MET A 33 -11.04 26.82 11.87
C MET A 33 -12.17 25.81 12.14
N THR A 34 -12.06 24.97 13.17
CA THR A 34 -13.04 23.91 13.49
C THR A 34 -14.14 24.45 14.42
N PRO A 35 -15.44 24.22 14.13
CA PRO A 35 -16.55 24.75 14.92
C PRO A 35 -16.77 24.11 16.30
N GLN A 36 -15.82 23.32 16.84
CA GLN A 36 -15.87 22.70 18.18
C GLN A 36 -17.17 21.94 18.50
N HIS A 37 -17.81 21.35 17.49
CA HIS A 37 -19.06 20.61 17.65
C HIS A 37 -18.86 19.14 18.10
N GLY A 38 -17.61 18.70 18.34
CA GLY A 38 -17.31 17.34 18.79
C GLY A 38 -17.58 16.25 17.75
N HIS A 39 -17.58 16.61 16.47
CA HIS A 39 -17.74 15.69 15.34
C HIS A 39 -16.60 15.89 14.34
N ASP A 40 -16.41 14.95 13.43
CA ASP A 40 -15.47 15.16 12.32
C ASP A 40 -16.13 16.01 11.22
N PRO A 41 -15.35 16.84 10.48
CA PRO A 41 -15.84 17.56 9.32
C PRO A 41 -16.47 16.62 8.27
N SER A 42 -17.43 17.15 7.52
CA SER A 42 -18.10 16.46 6.43
C SER A 42 -17.14 16.14 5.29
N THR A 43 -17.12 14.88 4.86
CA THR A 43 -16.34 14.38 3.72
C THR A 43 -17.03 14.58 2.36
N LYS A 44 -18.28 15.05 2.34
CA LYS A 44 -19.01 15.40 1.11
C LYS A 44 -18.40 16.63 0.44
N ASN A 45 -18.61 16.80 -0.87
CA ASN A 45 -18.23 18.04 -1.57
C ASN A 45 -18.83 19.28 -0.90
N PRO A 46 -18.05 20.37 -0.68
CA PRO A 46 -18.57 21.61 -0.10
C PRO A 46 -19.68 22.23 -0.95
N PRO A 47 -20.89 22.48 -0.41
CA PRO A 47 -22.04 22.96 -1.18
C PRO A 47 -22.07 24.49 -1.33
N PHE A 48 -20.93 25.17 -1.22
CA PHE A 48 -20.81 26.63 -1.19
C PHE A 48 -19.60 27.10 -2.00
N ASN A 49 -19.66 28.36 -2.44
CA ASN A 49 -18.60 29.07 -3.12
C ASN A 49 -18.18 30.29 -2.30
N ILE A 50 -16.88 30.56 -2.28
CA ILE A 50 -16.33 31.83 -1.77
C ILE A 50 -15.60 32.52 -2.92
N ILE A 51 -15.92 33.79 -3.17
CA ILE A 51 -15.34 34.58 -4.25
C ILE A 51 -14.89 35.95 -3.73
N ALA A 52 -13.86 36.50 -4.37
CA ALA A 52 -13.39 37.86 -4.15
C ALA A 52 -13.68 38.68 -5.41
N ASP A 53 -14.06 39.95 -5.25
CA ASP A 53 -14.36 40.83 -6.38
C ASP A 53 -13.10 41.31 -7.13
N LYS A 54 -11.93 41.14 -6.53
CA LYS A 54 -10.62 41.45 -7.10
C LYS A 54 -9.68 40.25 -6.96
N SER A 55 -8.82 40.06 -7.96
CA SER A 55 -7.72 39.06 -7.94
C SER A 55 -6.34 39.69 -7.69
N GLN A 56 -6.25 41.02 -7.75
CA GLN A 56 -5.04 41.79 -7.50
C GLN A 56 -5.10 42.46 -6.12
N LEU A 57 -3.93 42.60 -5.51
CA LEU A 57 -3.75 43.10 -4.15
C LEU A 57 -2.79 44.30 -4.14
N SER A 58 -3.25 45.44 -3.65
CA SER A 58 -2.41 46.57 -3.24
C SER A 58 -2.59 46.83 -1.75
N PRO A 59 -1.55 47.25 -1.01
CA PRO A 59 -1.69 47.64 0.39
C PRO A 59 -2.79 48.71 0.58
N GLY A 60 -3.69 48.52 1.54
CA GLY A 60 -4.84 49.38 1.78
C GLY A 60 -6.08 49.09 0.92
N ASP A 61 -6.00 48.14 -0.03
CA ASP A 61 -7.16 47.75 -0.83
C ASP A 61 -8.29 47.18 0.04
N GLU A 62 -9.51 47.57 -0.31
CA GLU A 62 -10.73 46.94 0.16
C GLU A 62 -11.21 45.95 -0.90
N ILE A 63 -11.28 44.67 -0.52
CA ILE A 63 -11.69 43.54 -1.36
C ILE A 63 -12.99 42.98 -0.80
N LYS A 64 -14.04 42.93 -1.62
CA LYS A 64 -15.31 42.34 -1.21
C LYS A 64 -15.25 40.83 -1.38
N VAL A 65 -15.48 40.11 -0.29
CA VAL A 65 -15.53 38.65 -0.23
C VAL A 65 -16.98 38.21 -0.04
N THR A 66 -17.44 37.32 -0.91
CA THR A 66 -18.81 36.80 -0.91
C THR A 66 -18.76 35.29 -0.71
N LEU A 67 -19.45 34.80 0.31
CA LEU A 67 -19.70 33.37 0.54
C LEU A 67 -21.17 33.10 0.19
N SER A 68 -21.43 32.20 -0.74
CA SER A 68 -22.79 31.85 -1.20
C SER A 68 -22.96 30.34 -1.40
N MET A 69 -24.18 29.85 -1.38
CA MET A 69 -24.49 28.44 -1.66
C MET A 69 -24.37 28.13 -3.17
N ALA A 70 -23.77 27.00 -3.51
CA ALA A 70 -23.43 26.60 -4.89
C ALA A 70 -24.23 25.39 -5.42
N SER A 71 -24.86 24.61 -4.55
CA SER A 71 -25.49 23.32 -4.93
C SER A 71 -26.95 23.46 -5.38
N SER A 72 -27.31 22.70 -6.43
CA SER A 72 -28.69 22.43 -6.87
C SER A 72 -29.31 21.20 -6.18
N GLU A 73 -28.53 20.41 -5.45
CA GLU A 73 -29.01 19.25 -4.67
C GLU A 73 -28.66 19.40 -3.17
N GLY A 74 -29.65 19.23 -2.28
CA GLY A 74 -29.47 19.28 -0.83
C GLY A 74 -30.01 20.56 -0.15
N LYS A 75 -29.48 20.90 1.04
CA LYS A 75 -29.89 22.11 1.77
C LYS A 75 -29.31 23.35 1.08
N HIS A 76 -30.16 24.29 0.67
CA HIS A 76 -29.75 25.55 0.02
C HIS A 76 -29.37 26.67 1.01
N TYR A 77 -28.96 26.32 2.23
CA TYR A 77 -28.58 27.28 3.27
C TYR A 77 -27.41 26.75 4.12
N PHE A 78 -26.70 27.65 4.79
CA PHE A 78 -25.82 27.38 5.92
C PHE A 78 -26.30 28.12 7.17
N LYS A 79 -25.87 27.66 8.35
CA LYS A 79 -26.25 28.27 9.64
C LYS A 79 -25.09 29.01 10.28
N GLY A 80 -23.88 28.46 10.16
CA GLY A 80 -22.67 29.05 10.68
C GLY A 80 -21.60 29.19 9.61
N PHE A 81 -20.74 30.17 9.78
CA PHE A 81 -19.52 30.34 8.99
C PHE A 81 -18.41 30.97 9.85
N LEU A 82 -17.17 30.81 9.37
CA LEU A 82 -15.96 31.49 9.82
C LEU A 82 -15.08 31.75 8.59
N ILE A 83 -14.72 33.01 8.33
CA ILE A 83 -13.85 33.42 7.22
C ILE A 83 -12.59 34.05 7.78
N GLU A 84 -11.45 33.63 7.25
CA GLU A 84 -10.12 34.18 7.54
C GLU A 84 -9.37 34.47 6.25
N ALA A 85 -8.43 35.42 6.32
CA ALA A 85 -7.46 35.68 5.27
C ALA A 85 -6.06 35.36 5.81
N ARG A 86 -5.32 34.50 5.11
CA ARG A 86 -3.99 34.04 5.54
C ARG A 86 -2.95 34.24 4.44
N ASN A 87 -1.68 34.36 4.83
CA ASN A 87 -0.58 34.44 3.87
C ASN A 87 -0.54 33.15 3.03
N ALA A 88 -0.60 33.25 1.69
CA ALA A 88 -0.65 32.06 0.84
C ALA A 88 0.66 31.25 0.87
N GLY A 89 1.80 31.88 1.19
CA GLY A 89 3.08 31.19 1.42
C GLY A 89 3.20 30.55 2.81
N ASN A 90 2.38 30.96 3.78
CA ASN A 90 2.34 30.40 5.13
C ASN A 90 0.93 30.54 5.73
N LEU A 91 0.10 29.51 5.57
CA LEU A 91 -1.29 29.48 6.05
C LEU A 91 -1.44 29.44 7.58
N SER A 92 -0.36 29.63 8.34
CA SER A 92 -0.44 29.88 9.79
C SER A 92 -0.58 31.38 10.11
N GLU A 93 -0.16 32.24 9.19
CA GLU A 93 -0.14 33.69 9.39
C GLU A 93 -1.46 34.32 8.92
N LYS A 94 -2.21 34.94 9.85
CA LYS A 94 -3.42 35.72 9.55
C LYS A 94 -3.07 37.14 9.10
N VAL A 95 -3.72 37.60 8.03
CA VAL A 95 -3.36 38.81 7.30
C VAL A 95 -4.59 39.72 7.13
N GLY A 96 -4.41 41.00 7.41
CA GLY A 96 -5.43 42.04 7.23
C GLY A 96 -6.55 42.01 8.27
N SER A 97 -7.63 42.73 7.96
CA SER A 97 -8.79 42.87 8.85
C SER A 97 -10.08 42.93 8.03
N PHE A 98 -11.19 42.50 8.62
CA PHE A 98 -12.50 42.51 7.99
C PHE A 98 -13.35 43.71 8.46
N LYS A 99 -14.18 44.24 7.56
CA LYS A 99 -15.29 45.15 7.81
C LYS A 99 -16.60 44.45 7.46
N LEU A 100 -17.62 44.63 8.28
CA LEU A 100 -18.92 43.99 8.09
C LEU A 100 -19.75 44.78 7.07
N ILE A 101 -20.25 44.10 6.03
CA ILE A 101 -21.34 44.64 5.19
C ILE A 101 -22.70 44.31 5.81
N SER A 102 -22.84 43.13 6.42
CA SER A 102 -24.11 42.59 6.93
C SER A 102 -24.09 42.34 8.45
N PRO A 103 -23.98 43.38 9.30
CA PRO A 103 -23.76 43.24 10.75
C PRO A 103 -24.89 42.53 11.51
N GLY A 104 -26.08 42.37 10.90
CA GLY A 104 -27.18 41.59 11.48
C GLY A 104 -26.92 40.08 11.49
N ILE A 105 -26.11 39.57 10.56
CA ILE A 105 -25.84 38.13 10.37
C ILE A 105 -24.36 37.76 10.54
N SER A 106 -23.47 38.75 10.59
CA SER A 106 -22.03 38.59 10.72
C SER A 106 -21.44 39.46 11.84
N GLN A 107 -20.35 38.99 12.44
CA GLN A 107 -19.64 39.66 13.52
C GLN A 107 -18.13 39.43 13.38
N LEU A 108 -17.33 40.40 13.83
CA LEU A 108 -15.89 40.30 13.85
C LEU A 108 -15.40 39.46 15.04
N LEU A 109 -14.29 38.76 14.83
CA LEU A 109 -13.57 38.03 15.86
C LEU A 109 -12.15 38.57 16.01
N THR A 110 -11.63 38.44 17.22
CA THR A 110 -10.24 38.74 17.56
C THR A 110 -9.46 37.44 17.64
N CYS A 111 -8.86 37.03 16.53
CA CYS A 111 -7.95 35.89 16.50
C CYS A 111 -6.50 36.34 16.72
N ASP A 112 -5.73 35.60 17.52
CA ASP A 112 -4.31 35.88 17.81
C ASP A 112 -4.05 37.34 18.25
N SER A 113 -4.94 37.89 19.08
CA SER A 113 -4.92 39.29 19.54
C SER A 113 -5.00 40.35 18.43
N LYS A 114 -5.44 39.98 17.22
CA LYS A 114 -5.67 40.90 16.10
C LYS A 114 -7.17 41.12 15.91
N GLU A 115 -7.65 42.31 16.25
CA GLU A 115 -9.07 42.65 16.07
C GLU A 115 -9.48 42.58 14.60
N GLY A 116 -10.65 41.98 14.33
CA GLY A 116 -11.20 41.86 12.99
C GLY A 116 -10.41 40.94 12.06
N SER A 117 -9.51 40.11 12.57
CA SER A 117 -8.73 39.16 11.76
C SER A 117 -9.55 37.99 11.20
N ALA A 118 -10.75 37.76 11.75
CA ALA A 118 -11.73 36.82 11.22
C ALA A 118 -13.14 37.37 11.34
N VAL A 119 -14.07 36.76 10.60
CA VAL A 119 -15.50 37.10 10.64
C VAL A 119 -16.34 35.83 10.71
N SER A 120 -17.35 35.83 11.57
CA SER A 120 -18.23 34.69 11.80
C SER A 120 -19.70 35.11 11.89
N HIS A 121 -20.58 34.14 12.03
CA HIS A 121 -22.02 34.33 12.16
C HIS A 121 -22.44 34.85 13.55
N THR A 122 -23.47 35.70 13.62
CA THR A 122 -24.06 36.17 14.89
C THR A 122 -24.96 35.14 15.57
N ASP A 123 -25.66 34.32 14.79
CA ASP A 123 -26.62 33.34 15.25
C ASP A 123 -26.75 32.12 14.32
N LYS A 124 -27.54 31.13 14.74
CA LYS A 124 -27.84 29.89 13.98
C LYS A 124 -28.94 30.04 12.92
N SER A 125 -29.38 31.25 12.57
CA SER A 125 -30.38 31.46 11.52
C SER A 125 -29.85 30.98 10.16
N GLN A 126 -30.74 30.55 9.29
CA GLN A 126 -30.38 30.08 7.95
C GLN A 126 -29.95 31.26 7.08
N LYS A 127 -28.84 31.08 6.36
CA LYS A 127 -28.20 32.07 5.49
C LYS A 127 -27.91 31.40 4.15
N THR A 128 -28.13 32.11 3.05
CA THR A 128 -27.81 31.64 1.70
C THR A 128 -26.56 32.31 1.14
N GLU A 129 -26.26 33.51 1.65
CA GLU A 129 -25.13 34.34 1.27
C GLU A 129 -24.68 35.20 2.47
N VAL A 130 -23.39 35.51 2.54
CA VAL A 130 -22.83 36.57 3.38
C VAL A 130 -21.74 37.33 2.62
N GLN A 131 -21.73 38.65 2.77
CA GLN A 131 -20.73 39.53 2.18
C GLN A 131 -19.96 40.27 3.27
N VAL A 132 -18.65 40.38 3.08
CA VAL A 132 -17.73 41.09 3.98
C VAL A 132 -16.69 41.83 3.15
N ILE A 133 -16.10 42.88 3.70
CA ILE A 133 -14.96 43.57 3.08
C ILE A 133 -13.72 43.13 3.84
N TRP A 134 -12.68 42.72 3.12
CA TRP A 134 -11.35 42.51 3.69
C TRP A 134 -10.45 43.68 3.30
N VAL A 135 -9.69 44.19 4.27
CA VAL A 135 -8.79 45.33 4.13
C VAL A 135 -7.35 44.86 4.19
N ALA A 136 -6.61 45.10 3.11
CA ALA A 136 -5.21 44.74 2.98
C ALA A 136 -4.34 45.59 3.92
N PRO A 137 -3.46 44.99 4.74
CA PRO A 137 -2.59 45.74 5.64
C PRO A 137 -1.47 46.45 4.88
N SER A 138 -0.86 47.49 5.48
CA SER A 138 0.24 48.24 4.86
C SER A 138 1.46 47.37 4.53
N ASN A 139 1.69 46.30 5.30
CA ASN A 139 2.75 45.30 5.11
C ASN A 139 2.20 44.01 4.46
N SER A 140 1.31 44.14 3.47
CA SER A 140 0.70 42.98 2.80
C SER A 140 1.74 42.03 2.20
N PRO A 141 1.60 40.69 2.37
CA PRO A 141 2.43 39.70 1.70
C PRO A 141 2.17 39.70 0.18
N SER A 142 3.00 38.98 -0.57
CA SER A 142 2.89 38.88 -2.04
C SER A 142 1.58 38.25 -2.50
N SER A 143 0.99 37.37 -1.69
CA SER A 143 -0.30 36.74 -1.95
C SER A 143 -1.03 36.35 -0.67
N VAL A 144 -2.36 36.48 -0.69
CA VAL A 144 -3.26 36.17 0.42
C VAL A 144 -4.30 35.17 -0.05
N GLN A 145 -4.53 34.12 0.73
CA GLN A 145 -5.57 33.12 0.50
C GLN A 145 -6.70 33.31 1.51
N PHE A 146 -7.93 33.41 1.00
CA PHE A 146 -9.12 33.35 1.83
C PHE A 146 -9.44 31.90 2.19
N LEU A 147 -9.79 31.64 3.45
CA LEU A 147 -10.19 30.33 3.96
C LEU A 147 -11.58 30.47 4.59
N VAL A 148 -12.40 29.43 4.45
CA VAL A 148 -13.75 29.42 5.01
C VAL A 148 -14.11 28.09 5.66
N THR A 149 -14.76 28.17 6.82
CA THR A 149 -15.48 27.07 7.44
C THR A 149 -16.97 27.35 7.35
N VAL A 150 -17.77 26.36 6.99
CA VAL A 150 -19.23 26.50 6.86
C VAL A 150 -19.91 25.35 7.59
N ALA A 151 -20.90 25.67 8.42
CA ALA A 151 -21.71 24.70 9.13
C ALA A 151 -23.17 24.76 8.66
N GLN A 152 -23.68 23.66 8.09
CA GLN A 152 -25.09 23.51 7.77
C GLN A 152 -25.91 22.95 8.94
N GLY A 153 -25.24 22.26 9.87
CA GLY A 153 -25.82 21.80 11.11
C GLY A 153 -24.74 21.44 12.13
N TYR A 154 -25.17 20.95 13.29
CA TYR A 154 -24.26 20.58 14.38
C TYR A 154 -23.26 19.47 13.96
N LYS A 155 -23.72 18.49 13.18
CA LYS A 155 -22.92 17.35 12.70
C LYS A 155 -22.43 17.46 11.25
N GLU A 156 -22.78 18.53 10.56
CA GLU A 156 -22.55 18.66 9.11
C GLU A 156 -21.95 20.04 8.82
N TYR A 157 -20.62 20.06 8.68
CA TYR A 157 -19.82 21.26 8.46
C TYR A 157 -18.53 20.94 7.70
N TRP A 158 -17.98 21.92 7.01
CA TRP A 158 -16.71 21.86 6.28
C TRP A 158 -15.75 22.83 6.90
N VAL A 159 -14.51 22.40 7.15
CA VAL A 159 -13.50 23.19 7.85
C VAL A 159 -12.41 23.65 6.89
N LYS A 160 -11.95 24.89 7.04
CA LYS A 160 -10.75 25.44 6.38
C LYS A 160 -10.71 25.20 4.86
N SER A 161 -11.88 25.29 4.22
CA SER A 161 -12.02 25.14 2.77
C SER A 161 -11.29 26.29 2.07
N PRO A 162 -10.44 26.00 1.07
CA PRO A 162 -9.67 27.02 0.38
C PRO A 162 -10.56 27.88 -0.53
N GLY A 163 -10.41 29.19 -0.42
CA GLY A 163 -11.04 30.19 -1.27
C GLY A 163 -10.07 30.87 -2.23
N PRO A 164 -10.47 32.01 -2.82
CA PRO A 164 -9.68 32.71 -3.82
C PRO A 164 -8.35 33.22 -3.24
N VAL A 165 -7.36 33.32 -4.12
CA VAL A 165 -6.06 33.93 -3.82
C VAL A 165 -5.99 35.28 -4.51
N VAL A 166 -5.55 36.31 -3.79
CA VAL A 166 -5.30 37.66 -4.30
C VAL A 166 -3.81 37.96 -4.20
N SER A 167 -3.20 38.50 -5.25
CA SER A 167 -1.75 38.67 -5.38
C SER A 167 -1.34 40.08 -5.79
N GLN A 168 -0.13 40.51 -5.42
CA GLN A 168 0.37 41.83 -5.80
C GLN A 168 0.67 41.95 -7.31
N ASN A 169 0.49 43.15 -7.87
CA ASN A 169 0.73 43.44 -9.28
C ASN A 169 2.13 42.97 -9.72
N GLY A 170 2.20 42.15 -10.78
CA GLY A 170 3.45 41.61 -11.32
C GLY A 170 3.91 40.28 -10.71
N VAL A 171 3.22 39.77 -9.69
CA VAL A 171 3.37 38.41 -9.19
C VAL A 171 2.27 37.57 -9.80
N ALA A 172 2.62 36.67 -10.73
CA ALA A 172 1.65 35.68 -11.21
C ALA A 172 1.08 34.96 -9.99
N PRO A 173 -0.27 34.85 -9.85
CA PRO A 173 -0.82 34.06 -8.77
C PRO A 173 -0.17 32.66 -8.81
N PRO A 174 0.20 32.06 -7.66
CA PRO A 174 0.54 30.65 -7.66
C PRO A 174 -0.60 29.93 -8.39
N PRO A 175 -0.30 29.01 -9.32
CA PRO A 175 -1.29 28.45 -10.23
C PRO A 175 -2.52 28.02 -9.42
N GLN A 176 -3.63 28.72 -9.65
CA GLN A 176 -4.90 28.39 -9.00
C GLN A 176 -5.25 26.96 -9.40
N THR A 177 -5.43 26.12 -8.39
CA THR A 177 -6.27 24.93 -8.44
C THR A 177 -7.70 25.36 -8.78
N THR A 178 -7.97 25.58 -10.06
CA THR A 178 -9.34 25.56 -10.58
C THR A 178 -9.86 24.13 -10.43
N PHE A 179 -10.64 23.90 -9.37
CA PHE A 179 -11.64 22.85 -9.35
C PHE A 179 -12.62 23.14 -10.50
N GLY A 180 -12.47 22.41 -11.60
CA GLY A 180 -13.26 22.61 -12.82
C GLY A 180 -12.87 21.75 -14.02
N GLY A 181 -11.78 20.97 -13.93
CA GLY A 181 -11.51 19.87 -14.85
C GLY A 181 -11.32 18.59 -14.05
N SER A 182 -12.01 17.52 -14.42
CA SER A 182 -11.76 16.20 -13.84
C SER A 182 -10.27 15.87 -13.99
N ILE A 183 -9.52 15.80 -12.89
CA ILE A 183 -8.29 15.00 -12.86
C ILE A 183 -8.77 13.54 -12.94
N GLY A 184 -9.03 13.09 -14.16
CA GLY A 184 -9.20 11.69 -14.49
C GLY A 184 -7.86 11.23 -15.01
N PHE A 185 -7.02 10.66 -14.13
CA PHE A 185 -5.92 9.85 -14.64
C PHE A 185 -6.53 8.70 -15.42
N THR A 186 -5.96 8.42 -16.59
CA THR A 186 -6.40 7.35 -17.46
C THR A 186 -5.18 6.59 -17.98
N SER A 187 -5.36 5.31 -18.27
CA SER A 187 -4.38 4.51 -19.02
C SER A 187 -4.33 4.87 -20.52
N GLU A 188 -5.19 5.77 -21.02
CA GLU A 188 -5.12 6.21 -22.41
C GLU A 188 -3.73 6.81 -22.72
N GLY A 189 -3.12 6.33 -23.80
CA GLY A 189 -1.81 6.80 -24.23
C GLY A 189 -0.62 6.12 -23.55
N CYS A 190 -0.83 5.12 -22.67
CA CYS A 190 0.26 4.26 -22.21
C CYS A 190 0.96 3.59 -23.41
N GLY A 191 2.29 3.60 -23.42
CA GLY A 191 3.10 3.04 -24.52
C GLY A 191 3.12 3.85 -25.81
N SER A 192 2.45 5.02 -25.86
CA SER A 192 2.42 5.87 -27.07
C SER A 192 2.63 7.35 -26.79
N LYS A 193 1.98 7.89 -25.75
CA LYS A 193 2.10 9.29 -25.30
C LYS A 193 2.81 9.42 -23.95
N LYS A 194 2.73 8.39 -23.11
CA LYS A 194 3.33 8.33 -21.78
C LYS A 194 3.74 6.90 -21.45
N SER A 195 4.76 6.76 -20.60
CA SER A 195 5.12 5.46 -20.05
C SER A 195 4.27 5.18 -18.83
N CYS A 196 3.87 3.92 -18.63
CA CYS A 196 3.01 3.52 -17.53
C CYS A 196 3.52 2.25 -16.86
N LEU A 197 3.33 2.16 -15.54
CA LEU A 197 3.47 0.93 -14.76
C LEU A 197 2.18 0.76 -13.96
N ARG A 198 1.59 -0.44 -14.01
CA ARG A 198 0.23 -0.69 -13.52
C ARG A 198 0.13 -1.98 -12.72
N ASP A 199 -0.67 -1.98 -11.67
CA ASP A 199 -1.07 -3.18 -10.94
C ASP A 199 -2.54 -3.10 -10.53
N PRO A 200 -3.41 -4.02 -10.99
CA PRO A 200 -3.11 -5.13 -11.91
C PRO A 200 -2.66 -4.69 -13.31
N ASP A 201 -1.97 -5.58 -14.03
CA ASP A 201 -1.60 -5.30 -15.42
C ASP A 201 -2.84 -5.02 -16.28
N GLY A 202 -2.76 -4.01 -17.13
CA GLY A 202 -3.88 -3.60 -17.99
C GLY A 202 -4.97 -2.72 -17.34
N CYS A 203 -4.95 -2.45 -16.02
CA CYS A 203 -6.00 -1.64 -15.37
C CYS A 203 -6.02 -0.17 -15.82
N ASP A 204 -7.17 0.49 -15.67
CA ASP A 204 -7.36 1.91 -15.95
C ASP A 204 -7.72 2.68 -14.66
N PRO A 205 -6.89 3.62 -14.17
CA PRO A 205 -7.19 4.39 -12.95
C PRO A 205 -8.45 5.26 -13.05
N GLN A 206 -9.01 5.48 -14.24
CA GLN A 206 -10.28 6.20 -14.41
C GLN A 206 -11.49 5.35 -13.99
N ASN A 207 -11.43 4.05 -14.25
CA ASN A 207 -12.57 3.13 -14.14
C ASN A 207 -12.37 2.09 -13.02
N ASP A 208 -11.11 1.75 -12.71
CA ASP A 208 -10.73 0.71 -11.78
C ASP A 208 -10.17 1.31 -10.48
N ILE A 209 -11.00 1.34 -9.42
CA ILE A 209 -10.60 1.83 -8.08
C ILE A 209 -9.38 1.07 -7.52
N ALA A 210 -9.23 -0.21 -7.89
CA ALA A 210 -8.14 -1.06 -7.43
C ALA A 210 -6.80 -0.80 -8.15
N CYS A 211 -6.77 0.06 -9.16
CA CYS A 211 -5.61 0.27 -10.02
C CYS A 211 -4.55 1.13 -9.32
N HIS A 212 -3.41 0.52 -8.98
CA HIS A 212 -2.19 1.25 -8.67
C HIS A 212 -1.49 1.62 -9.98
N PHE A 213 -1.33 2.91 -10.21
CA PHE A 213 -0.94 3.48 -11.50
C PHE A 213 0.19 4.48 -11.31
N LEU A 214 1.26 4.32 -12.06
CA LEU A 214 2.32 5.32 -12.25
C LEU A 214 2.39 5.60 -13.75
N SER A 215 2.39 6.87 -14.12
CA SER A 215 2.80 7.26 -15.46
C SER A 215 3.74 8.45 -15.46
N PHE A 216 4.52 8.55 -16.53
CA PHE A 216 5.45 9.64 -16.71
C PHE A 216 5.64 9.98 -18.19
N ARG A 217 5.90 11.26 -18.45
CA ARG A 217 6.23 11.76 -19.79
C ARG A 217 7.20 12.94 -19.71
N ALA A 218 8.14 12.98 -20.64
CA ALA A 218 9.04 14.11 -20.77
C ALA A 218 8.32 15.34 -21.34
N LEU A 219 8.62 16.51 -20.78
CA LEU A 219 8.14 17.84 -21.14
C LEU A 219 9.36 18.78 -21.23
N GLY A 220 10.05 18.76 -22.38
CA GLY A 220 11.27 19.53 -22.59
C GLY A 220 12.37 19.13 -21.61
N SER A 221 12.73 20.03 -20.69
CA SER A 221 13.76 19.82 -19.66
C SER A 221 13.23 19.21 -18.34
N SER A 222 11.98 18.80 -18.32
CA SER A 222 11.30 18.29 -17.12
C SER A 222 10.47 17.04 -17.43
N VAL A 223 10.02 16.33 -16.41
CA VAL A 223 9.17 15.14 -16.53
C VAL A 223 7.92 15.37 -15.68
N MET A 224 6.76 15.09 -16.26
CA MET A 224 5.49 15.05 -15.52
C MET A 224 5.26 13.63 -15.02
N PHE A 225 4.97 13.48 -13.74
CA PHE A 225 4.59 12.21 -13.11
C PHE A 225 3.13 12.26 -12.68
N GLU A 226 2.43 11.14 -12.83
CA GLU A 226 1.09 10.89 -12.33
C GLU A 226 1.13 9.60 -11.52
N LEU A 227 0.68 9.63 -10.27
CA LEU A 227 0.65 8.46 -9.39
C LEU A 227 -0.73 8.35 -8.74
N SER A 228 -1.33 7.17 -8.83
CA SER A 228 -2.65 6.89 -8.28
C SER A 228 -2.72 5.50 -7.65
N GLY A 229 -3.58 5.37 -6.64
CA GLY A 229 -4.03 4.07 -6.18
C GLY A 229 -4.71 4.12 -4.82
N PRO A 230 -5.42 3.05 -4.45
CA PRO A 230 -6.07 2.95 -3.15
C PRO A 230 -5.01 2.75 -2.05
N ALA A 231 -5.09 3.56 -1.00
CA ALA A 231 -4.23 3.45 0.17
C ALA A 231 -4.83 4.15 1.38
N GLU A 232 -4.67 3.54 2.57
CA GLU A 232 -5.05 4.19 3.83
C GLU A 232 -4.14 5.37 4.17
N GLY A 233 -2.86 5.29 3.80
CA GLY A 233 -1.85 6.26 4.22
C GLY A 233 -1.04 6.88 3.09
N TYR A 234 -0.43 6.09 2.22
CA TYR A 234 0.40 6.66 1.14
C TYR A 234 0.45 5.75 -0.08
N VAL A 235 0.65 6.39 -1.24
CA VAL A 235 1.14 5.76 -2.46
C VAL A 235 2.50 6.37 -2.80
N SER A 236 3.40 5.57 -3.37
CA SER A 236 4.76 6.00 -3.66
C SER A 236 5.33 5.25 -4.86
N PHE A 237 6.30 5.87 -5.50
CA PHE A 237 7.21 5.17 -6.39
C PHE A 237 8.66 5.52 -6.08
N ALA A 238 9.59 4.69 -6.53
CA ALA A 238 11.02 4.96 -6.41
C ALA A 238 11.77 4.60 -7.69
N LEU A 239 12.86 5.33 -7.92
CA LEU A 239 13.86 5.04 -8.93
C LEU A 239 15.01 4.28 -8.25
N SER A 240 15.34 3.10 -8.77
CA SER A 240 16.41 2.27 -8.24
C SER A 240 17.35 1.78 -9.34
N GLN A 241 18.62 1.60 -8.99
CA GLN A 241 19.62 1.03 -9.89
C GLN A 241 19.57 -0.51 -9.93
N ASP A 242 18.93 -1.14 -8.94
CA ASP A 242 18.78 -2.59 -8.85
C ASP A 242 17.35 -2.99 -8.44
N LYS A 243 17.11 -4.28 -8.22
CA LYS A 243 15.80 -4.81 -7.73
C LYS A 243 15.75 -4.96 -6.21
N TRP A 244 16.65 -4.30 -5.48
CA TRP A 244 16.79 -4.37 -4.03
C TRP A 244 16.55 -3.01 -3.37
N MET A 245 15.42 -2.88 -2.66
CA MET A 245 15.12 -1.69 -1.89
C MET A 245 16.26 -1.33 -0.91
N GLY A 246 16.74 -0.09 -1.01
CA GLY A 246 17.69 0.47 -0.05
C GLY A 246 18.70 1.49 -0.58
N LYS A 247 18.68 1.87 -1.85
CA LYS A 247 19.46 3.00 -2.36
C LYS A 247 18.65 3.71 -3.43
N ASP A 248 17.47 4.18 -3.02
CA ASP A 248 16.41 4.54 -3.94
C ASP A 248 16.01 6.01 -3.77
N ASP A 249 15.80 6.70 -4.90
CA ASP A 249 15.21 8.04 -4.95
C ASP A 249 13.67 7.89 -4.99
N VAL A 250 12.99 8.28 -3.91
CA VAL A 250 11.59 7.96 -3.63
C VAL A 250 10.71 9.20 -3.71
N TYR A 251 9.52 9.05 -4.30
CA TYR A 251 8.47 10.06 -4.36
C TYR A 251 7.22 9.50 -3.70
N LEU A 252 6.64 10.26 -2.79
CA LEU A 252 5.54 9.82 -1.93
C LEU A 252 4.39 10.81 -1.98
N CYS A 253 3.18 10.29 -2.04
CA CYS A 253 1.94 11.03 -1.85
C CYS A 253 1.29 10.50 -0.58
N ILE A 254 1.42 11.28 0.48
CA ILE A 254 1.11 10.89 1.85
C ILE A 254 -0.20 11.57 2.23
N ARG A 255 -1.21 10.77 2.55
CA ARG A 255 -2.44 11.22 3.15
C ARG A 255 -2.15 11.68 4.58
N ASP A 256 -2.49 12.93 4.85
CA ASP A 256 -2.46 13.54 6.16
C ASP A 256 -3.84 14.16 6.41
N ALA A 257 -4.68 13.48 7.18
CA ALA A 257 -6.12 13.77 7.27
C ALA A 257 -6.80 13.77 5.88
N ASP A 258 -7.27 14.94 5.44
CA ASP A 258 -7.99 15.13 4.17
C ASP A 258 -7.13 15.76 3.07
N ARG A 259 -5.84 15.97 3.34
CA ARG A 259 -4.88 16.45 2.34
C ARG A 259 -3.90 15.36 1.93
N VAL A 260 -3.33 15.52 0.75
CA VAL A 260 -2.23 14.70 0.26
C VAL A 260 -0.98 15.57 0.16
N GLU A 261 0.05 15.22 0.90
CA GLU A 261 1.35 15.86 0.84
C GLU A 261 2.26 15.10 -0.12
N ILE A 262 2.82 15.81 -1.10
CA ILE A 262 3.72 15.22 -2.10
C ILE A 262 5.15 15.52 -1.68
N LYS A 263 5.94 14.47 -1.42
CA LYS A 263 7.32 14.58 -0.92
C LYS A 263 8.30 13.80 -1.79
N ALA A 264 9.50 14.33 -1.90
CA ALA A 264 10.67 13.60 -2.38
C ALA A 264 11.52 13.16 -1.17
N ALA A 265 11.92 11.89 -1.12
CA ALA A 265 12.74 11.30 -0.06
C ALA A 265 13.83 10.39 -0.64
N TYR A 266 14.87 10.09 0.13
CA TYR A 266 15.87 9.07 -0.20
C TYR A 266 15.76 7.93 0.79
N VAL A 267 15.98 6.70 0.35
CA VAL A 267 15.91 5.52 1.23
C VAL A 267 17.26 4.81 1.26
N SER A 268 17.81 4.67 2.48
CA SER A 268 19.05 3.96 2.80
C SER A 268 18.75 2.64 3.53
N GLY A 269 18.84 1.52 2.83
CA GLY A 269 18.40 0.21 3.29
C GLY A 269 16.87 0.10 3.42
N ARG A 270 16.38 -0.86 4.22
CA ARG A 270 14.93 -1.02 4.47
C ARG A 270 14.48 -0.23 5.71
N THR A 271 14.74 1.08 5.68
CA THR A 271 14.49 2.02 6.79
C THR A 271 13.42 3.06 6.40
N HIS A 272 13.16 4.03 7.27
CA HIS A 272 12.24 5.13 6.95
C HIS A 272 12.87 6.08 5.92
N PRO A 273 12.08 6.64 4.99
CA PRO A 273 12.60 7.61 4.02
C PRO A 273 13.12 8.89 4.67
N GLU A 274 14.24 9.39 4.17
CA GLU A 274 14.84 10.67 4.54
C GLU A 274 14.31 11.76 3.60
N TYR A 275 13.41 12.61 4.10
CA TYR A 275 12.77 13.65 3.29
C TYR A 275 13.73 14.75 2.89
N SER A 276 13.57 15.27 1.66
CA SER A 276 14.31 16.44 1.19
C SER A 276 13.92 17.69 1.99
N SER A 277 14.89 18.49 2.41
CA SER A 277 14.67 19.83 2.94
C SER A 277 14.35 20.86 1.83
N GLN A 278 14.72 20.57 0.58
CA GLN A 278 14.46 21.43 -0.57
C GLN A 278 13.23 20.95 -1.36
N ASN A 279 12.35 21.88 -1.74
CA ASN A 279 11.21 21.58 -2.59
C ASN A 279 11.63 21.57 -4.07
N ILE A 280 11.98 20.38 -4.57
CA ILE A 280 12.39 20.16 -5.98
C ILE A 280 11.20 19.84 -6.91
N LEU A 281 10.00 19.70 -6.36
CA LEU A 281 8.80 19.33 -7.10
C LEU A 281 8.02 20.58 -7.48
N LYS A 282 7.61 20.67 -8.74
CA LYS A 282 6.86 21.79 -9.32
C LYS A 282 5.48 21.31 -9.75
N ASP A 283 4.55 22.24 -9.95
CA ASP A 283 3.20 21.98 -10.48
C ASP A 283 2.51 20.78 -9.80
N THR A 284 2.61 20.73 -8.48
CA THR A 284 2.05 19.66 -7.68
C THR A 284 0.53 19.79 -7.62
N ALA A 285 -0.19 18.72 -7.94
CA ALA A 285 -1.63 18.61 -7.76
C ALA A 285 -1.97 17.26 -7.14
N TRP A 286 -3.09 17.19 -6.43
CA TRP A 286 -3.54 15.96 -5.81
C TRP A 286 -5.06 15.91 -5.72
N ARG A 287 -5.58 14.69 -5.57
CA ARG A 287 -6.99 14.40 -5.33
C ARG A 287 -7.09 13.19 -4.41
N LEU A 288 -8.03 13.26 -3.47
CA LEU A 288 -8.39 12.16 -2.60
C LEU A 288 -9.90 11.92 -2.75
N SER A 289 -10.28 10.77 -3.30
CA SER A 289 -11.68 10.40 -3.52
C SER A 289 -11.82 8.91 -3.31
N ASP A 290 -12.84 8.46 -2.60
CA ASP A 290 -13.17 7.02 -2.46
C ASP A 290 -11.99 6.15 -1.97
N GLY A 291 -11.12 6.72 -1.14
CA GLY A 291 -9.92 6.06 -0.63
C GLY A 291 -8.77 5.94 -1.63
N VAL A 292 -8.91 6.52 -2.82
CA VAL A 292 -7.88 6.60 -3.86
C VAL A 292 -7.09 7.90 -3.71
N ILE A 293 -5.78 7.77 -3.53
CA ILE A 293 -4.84 8.89 -3.55
C ILE A 293 -4.40 9.08 -4.99
N GLN A 294 -4.56 10.29 -5.52
CA GLN A 294 -4.03 10.70 -6.82
C GLN A 294 -3.13 11.92 -6.61
N CYS A 295 -1.97 11.91 -7.25
CA CYS A 295 -1.05 13.02 -7.22
C CYS A 295 -0.31 13.13 -8.54
N SER A 296 -0.05 14.37 -8.95
CA SER A 296 0.80 14.69 -10.08
C SER A 296 1.79 15.76 -9.69
N PHE A 297 2.96 15.73 -10.31
CA PHE A 297 3.97 16.76 -10.13
C PHE A 297 4.94 16.74 -11.31
N ARG A 298 5.63 17.86 -11.48
CA ARG A 298 6.71 18.03 -12.45
C ARG A 298 8.05 18.09 -11.74
N ARG A 299 9.06 17.45 -12.32
CA ARG A 299 10.44 17.47 -11.83
C ARG A 299 11.40 17.71 -12.98
N ASP A 300 12.40 18.55 -12.77
CA ASP A 300 13.45 18.78 -13.77
C ASP A 300 14.30 17.51 -13.96
N ILE A 301 14.80 17.29 -15.18
CA ILE A 301 15.59 16.10 -15.53
C ILE A 301 16.92 16.12 -14.77
N ILE A 302 17.61 17.26 -14.83
CA ILE A 302 18.89 17.51 -14.17
C ILE A 302 18.65 18.45 -13.00
N LEU A 303 19.09 18.06 -11.81
CA LEU A 303 19.02 18.89 -10.61
C LEU A 303 20.38 19.58 -10.35
N PRO A 304 20.40 20.73 -9.67
CA PRO A 304 21.64 21.39 -9.27
C PRO A 304 22.52 20.47 -8.40
N PRO A 305 23.85 20.60 -8.47
CA PRO A 305 24.82 19.69 -7.86
C PRO A 305 24.75 19.58 -6.32
N GLU A 306 24.03 20.48 -5.65
CA GLU A 306 23.82 20.43 -4.19
C GLU A 306 22.92 19.24 -3.75
N ASN A 307 22.18 18.61 -4.68
CA ASN A 307 21.25 17.51 -4.41
C ASN A 307 21.91 16.13 -4.55
N LEU A 308 22.96 15.84 -3.76
CA LEU A 308 23.83 14.65 -3.87
C LEU A 308 23.11 13.27 -3.77
N TYR A 309 21.90 13.22 -3.23
CA TYR A 309 21.12 11.97 -3.07
C TYR A 309 19.92 11.86 -4.03
N ARG A 310 19.87 12.71 -5.07
CA ARG A 310 18.78 12.69 -6.06
C ARG A 310 19.27 12.18 -7.39
N PHE A 311 18.44 11.36 -8.02
CA PHE A 311 18.79 10.67 -9.25
C PHE A 311 18.52 11.57 -10.45
N SER A 312 19.45 11.64 -11.40
CA SER A 312 19.19 12.32 -12.68
C SER A 312 18.18 11.51 -13.48
N LEU A 313 17.19 12.15 -14.11
CA LEU A 313 16.17 11.43 -14.90
C LEU A 313 16.65 11.08 -16.32
N ASP A 314 17.90 11.40 -16.67
CA ASP A 314 18.53 11.03 -17.94
C ASP A 314 19.15 9.62 -17.94
N GLN A 315 19.05 8.90 -16.82
CA GLN A 315 19.52 7.52 -16.67
C GLN A 315 18.36 6.52 -16.71
N MET A 316 18.73 5.24 -16.70
CA MET A 316 17.82 4.08 -16.67
C MET A 316 17.65 3.57 -15.24
N TYR A 317 16.41 3.31 -14.82
CA TYR A 317 16.12 2.81 -13.47
C TYR A 317 15.07 1.71 -13.47
N TYR A 318 15.16 0.81 -12.49
CA TYR A 318 14.01 0.01 -12.07
C TYR A 318 13.02 0.91 -11.36
N LEU A 319 11.74 0.73 -11.69
CA LEU A 319 10.64 1.45 -11.05
C LEU A 319 10.05 0.57 -9.96
N PHE A 320 9.99 1.12 -8.75
CA PHE A 320 9.31 0.51 -7.63
C PHE A 320 8.01 1.25 -7.39
N MET A 321 6.93 0.56 -7.11
CA MET A 321 5.67 1.17 -6.69
C MET A 321 5.17 0.49 -5.42
N ALA A 322 4.88 1.28 -4.40
CA ALA A 322 4.47 0.80 -3.09
C ALA A 322 3.35 1.65 -2.51
N HIS A 323 2.52 1.02 -1.69
CA HIS A 323 1.49 1.70 -0.92
C HIS A 323 1.46 1.14 0.50
N GLY A 324 0.97 1.94 1.45
CA GLY A 324 0.92 1.52 2.85
C GLY A 324 0.15 2.49 3.73
N ARG A 325 0.25 2.24 5.04
CA ARG A 325 -0.36 3.06 6.08
C ARG A 325 0.54 4.23 6.45
N ALA A 326 -0.07 5.30 6.93
CA ALA A 326 0.59 6.50 7.41
C ALA A 326 -0.18 7.01 8.62
N GLU A 327 0.53 7.41 9.66
CA GLU A 327 -0.06 8.00 10.87
C GLU A 327 0.63 9.35 11.09
N VAL A 328 -0.16 10.43 11.19
CA VAL A 328 0.35 11.80 11.43
C VAL A 328 1.44 12.20 10.41
N GLY A 329 1.19 11.93 9.12
CA GLY A 329 2.12 12.21 8.02
C GLY A 329 3.38 11.32 7.97
N ARG A 330 3.54 10.36 8.89
CA ARG A 330 4.68 9.44 8.92
C ARG A 330 4.32 8.10 8.27
N THR A 331 5.12 7.67 7.30
CA THR A 331 4.88 6.42 6.58
C THR A 331 5.28 5.19 7.40
N HIS A 332 4.43 4.17 7.36
CA HIS A 332 4.72 2.84 7.89
C HIS A 332 5.20 1.92 6.78
N ARG A 333 5.67 0.74 7.17
CA ARG A 333 6.05 -0.32 6.23
C ARG A 333 4.84 -0.74 5.40
N HIS A 334 5.05 -0.89 4.09
CA HIS A 334 4.07 -1.50 3.18
C HIS A 334 3.79 -2.98 3.52
N ASP A 335 2.52 -3.39 3.44
CA ASP A 335 2.07 -4.74 3.81
C ASP A 335 2.25 -5.78 2.69
N ARG A 336 2.37 -5.34 1.42
CA ARG A 336 2.72 -6.17 0.24
C ARG A 336 4.12 -5.84 -0.26
N GLN A 337 4.78 -6.71 -1.03
CA GLN A 337 6.02 -6.31 -1.70
C GLN A 337 5.73 -5.18 -2.71
N PRO A 338 6.67 -4.24 -2.93
CA PRO A 338 6.53 -3.26 -4.00
C PRO A 338 6.40 -3.96 -5.35
N LEU A 339 5.64 -3.39 -6.25
CA LEU A 339 5.66 -3.77 -7.66
C LEU A 339 6.97 -3.24 -8.25
N ILE A 340 7.78 -4.11 -8.85
CA ILE A 340 9.07 -3.74 -9.45
C ILE A 340 9.00 -3.98 -10.95
N SER A 341 9.40 -3.00 -11.76
CA SER A 341 9.45 -3.14 -13.23
C SER A 341 10.33 -4.32 -13.67
N THR A 342 9.95 -4.94 -14.78
CA THR A 342 10.65 -6.13 -15.32
C THR A 342 12.11 -5.80 -15.69
N TYR A 343 12.34 -4.63 -16.29
CA TYR A 343 13.64 -4.12 -16.73
C TYR A 343 13.82 -2.64 -16.31
N GLN A 344 15.03 -2.11 -16.48
CA GLN A 344 15.30 -0.69 -16.26
C GLN A 344 14.73 0.14 -17.41
N THR A 345 14.10 1.27 -17.09
CA THR A 345 13.44 2.14 -18.07
C THR A 345 14.06 3.53 -18.06
N ALA A 346 14.21 4.13 -19.24
CA ALA A 346 14.59 5.53 -19.39
C ALA A 346 13.39 6.42 -19.11
N ILE A 347 13.51 7.31 -18.12
CA ILE A 347 12.41 8.21 -17.75
C ILE A 347 12.10 9.20 -18.87
N THR A 348 13.11 9.61 -19.64
CA THR A 348 13.01 10.53 -20.78
C THR A 348 13.01 9.81 -22.14
N GLY A 349 12.93 8.47 -22.12
CA GLY A 349 12.92 7.62 -23.31
C GLY A 349 11.58 7.62 -24.05
N PRO A 350 11.44 6.79 -25.11
CA PRO A 350 10.17 6.60 -25.78
C PRO A 350 9.11 6.05 -24.79
N PRO A 351 7.83 6.39 -24.98
CA PRO A 351 6.74 5.85 -24.16
C PRO A 351 6.65 4.32 -24.18
N GLU A 352 6.51 3.70 -23.01
CA GLU A 352 6.41 2.24 -22.84
C GLU A 352 5.27 1.86 -21.88
N ASP A 353 4.53 0.80 -22.19
CA ASP A 353 3.58 0.19 -21.26
C ASP A 353 4.31 -0.94 -20.50
N LEU A 354 4.78 -0.62 -19.31
CA LEU A 354 5.71 -1.44 -18.53
C LEU A 354 4.95 -2.50 -17.73
N THR A 355 5.58 -3.67 -17.63
CA THR A 355 5.14 -4.74 -16.73
C THR A 355 6.04 -4.82 -15.50
N GLY A 356 5.52 -5.40 -14.42
CA GLY A 356 6.25 -5.61 -13.18
C GLY A 356 5.83 -6.86 -12.42
N SER A 357 6.60 -7.18 -11.39
CA SER A 357 6.37 -8.32 -10.52
C SER A 357 6.52 -7.88 -9.07
N ARG A 358 5.59 -8.29 -8.20
CA ARG A 358 5.71 -8.05 -6.74
C ARG A 358 6.60 -9.11 -6.09
N SER A 359 6.58 -10.33 -6.62
CA SER A 359 7.34 -11.44 -6.07
C SER A 359 8.76 -11.51 -6.65
N PRO A 360 9.82 -11.49 -5.82
CA PRO A 360 11.19 -11.66 -6.30
C PRO A 360 11.41 -13.05 -6.89
N LEU A 361 12.24 -13.13 -7.94
CA LEU A 361 12.49 -14.38 -8.66
C LEU A 361 13.03 -15.51 -7.74
N LEU A 362 13.90 -15.18 -6.78
CA LEU A 362 14.39 -16.14 -5.80
C LEU A 362 13.25 -16.75 -4.96
N MET A 363 12.21 -15.98 -4.66
CA MET A 363 11.09 -16.44 -3.83
C MET A 363 10.12 -17.30 -4.64
N LYS A 364 9.97 -16.99 -5.94
CA LYS A 364 9.27 -17.86 -6.90
C LYS A 364 9.95 -19.23 -6.99
N TYR A 365 11.26 -19.27 -7.18
CA TYR A 365 12.01 -20.54 -7.22
C TYR A 365 11.97 -21.29 -5.89
N HIS A 366 12.07 -20.60 -4.74
CA HIS A 366 11.88 -21.21 -3.44
C HIS A 366 10.53 -21.94 -3.35
N GLY A 367 9.44 -21.24 -3.65
CA GLY A 367 8.09 -21.82 -3.62
C GLY A 367 7.94 -22.99 -4.60
N ALA A 368 8.45 -22.84 -5.83
CA ALA A 368 8.38 -23.88 -6.86
C ALA A 368 9.12 -25.15 -6.44
N PHE A 369 10.36 -25.04 -5.95
CA PHE A 369 11.14 -26.20 -5.50
C PHE A 369 10.49 -26.89 -4.30
N MET A 370 9.93 -26.12 -3.34
CA MET A 370 9.23 -26.70 -2.20
C MET A 370 7.96 -27.45 -2.61
N LEU A 371 7.18 -26.91 -3.55
CA LEU A 371 6.01 -27.62 -4.08
C LEU A 371 6.42 -28.89 -4.83
N ILE A 372 7.32 -28.78 -5.81
CA ILE A 372 7.77 -29.95 -6.59
C ILE A 372 8.32 -31.06 -5.68
N ALA A 373 9.13 -30.68 -4.68
CA ALA A 373 9.71 -31.62 -3.73
C ALA A 373 8.63 -32.32 -2.87
N TRP A 374 7.76 -31.56 -2.23
CA TRP A 374 6.92 -32.11 -1.17
C TRP A 374 5.53 -32.54 -1.63
N THR A 375 4.93 -31.88 -2.63
CA THR A 375 3.62 -32.28 -3.13
C THR A 375 3.72 -33.36 -4.20
N SER A 376 4.85 -33.45 -4.90
CA SER A 376 5.02 -34.38 -6.03
C SER A 376 6.03 -35.48 -5.77
N THR A 377 7.31 -35.17 -5.54
CA THR A 377 8.33 -36.23 -5.43
C THR A 377 8.20 -37.05 -4.15
N VAL A 378 7.91 -36.42 -3.00
CA VAL A 378 7.63 -37.13 -1.74
C VAL A 378 6.40 -38.01 -1.86
N SER A 379 5.28 -37.45 -2.29
CA SER A 379 4.02 -38.18 -2.38
C SER A 379 4.11 -39.39 -3.31
N ALA A 380 4.71 -39.23 -4.49
CA ALA A 380 4.93 -40.34 -5.42
C ALA A 380 5.90 -41.38 -4.85
N GLY A 381 6.97 -40.94 -4.18
CA GLY A 381 7.95 -41.84 -3.57
C GLY A 381 7.39 -42.65 -2.40
N VAL A 382 6.49 -42.06 -1.60
CA VAL A 382 5.77 -42.75 -0.51
C VAL A 382 4.81 -43.79 -1.07
N ILE A 383 4.00 -43.43 -2.07
CA ILE A 383 3.09 -44.37 -2.76
C ILE A 383 3.87 -45.56 -3.34
N MET A 384 4.98 -45.27 -4.04
CA MET A 384 5.87 -46.30 -4.61
C MET A 384 6.41 -47.25 -3.55
N ALA A 385 6.93 -46.72 -2.43
CA ALA A 385 7.49 -47.55 -1.38
C ALA A 385 6.43 -48.31 -0.57
N ARG A 386 5.19 -47.82 -0.48
CA ARG A 386 4.13 -48.45 0.32
C ARG A 386 3.40 -49.55 -0.44
N TYR A 387 3.00 -49.28 -1.69
CA TYR A 387 2.07 -50.14 -2.41
C TYR A 387 2.71 -51.00 -3.49
N PHE A 388 3.81 -50.55 -4.11
CA PHE A 388 4.38 -51.18 -5.31
C PHE A 388 5.55 -52.15 -5.02
N LYS A 389 5.75 -52.56 -3.77
CA LYS A 389 6.82 -53.53 -3.42
C LYS A 389 6.71 -54.89 -4.13
N PRO A 390 5.50 -55.47 -4.31
CA PRO A 390 5.32 -56.75 -4.99
C PRO A 390 5.39 -56.66 -6.51
N ASP A 391 5.25 -55.46 -7.08
CA ASP A 391 5.20 -55.24 -8.52
C ASP A 391 6.58 -55.34 -9.18
N TRP A 392 6.58 -55.81 -10.43
CA TRP A 392 7.77 -56.07 -11.25
C TRP A 392 8.85 -56.91 -10.56
N PRO A 393 8.52 -58.11 -10.04
CA PRO A 393 9.46 -58.93 -9.25
C PRO A 393 10.70 -59.35 -10.03
N GLU A 394 10.59 -59.46 -11.36
CA GLU A 394 11.68 -59.92 -12.26
C GLU A 394 12.49 -58.77 -12.86
N ARG A 395 12.06 -57.51 -12.69
CA ARG A 395 12.76 -56.36 -13.28
C ARG A 395 13.59 -55.65 -12.22
N ASN A 396 14.81 -55.28 -12.61
CA ASN A 396 15.69 -54.46 -11.81
C ASN A 396 16.10 -53.21 -12.57
N ILE A 397 16.23 -52.11 -11.84
CA ILE A 397 16.86 -50.88 -12.33
C ILE A 397 18.17 -50.74 -11.57
N LEU A 398 19.30 -50.60 -12.27
CA LEU A 398 20.62 -50.45 -11.64
C LEU A 398 20.88 -51.49 -10.51
N GLY A 399 20.53 -52.76 -10.77
CA GLY A 399 20.77 -53.88 -9.85
C GLY A 399 19.88 -53.95 -8.61
N GLN A 400 18.79 -53.18 -8.52
CA GLN A 400 17.82 -53.26 -7.41
C GLN A 400 16.38 -53.29 -7.93
N ARG A 401 15.45 -53.73 -7.09
CA ARG A 401 14.01 -53.77 -7.42
C ARG A 401 13.50 -52.39 -7.83
N VAL A 402 12.61 -52.38 -8.83
CA VAL A 402 12.05 -51.15 -9.44
C VAL A 402 11.54 -50.17 -8.38
N TRP A 403 10.66 -50.62 -7.48
CA TRP A 403 10.06 -49.75 -6.46
C TRP A 403 11.10 -49.06 -5.57
N PHE A 404 12.15 -49.79 -5.20
CA PHE A 404 13.17 -49.31 -4.28
C PHE A 404 14.01 -48.23 -4.95
N GLN A 405 14.32 -48.41 -6.23
CA GLN A 405 15.08 -47.43 -7.01
C GLN A 405 14.29 -46.18 -7.29
N LEU A 406 13.03 -46.32 -7.71
CA LEU A 406 12.17 -45.17 -7.96
C LEU A 406 11.94 -44.37 -6.68
N HIS A 407 11.65 -45.04 -5.55
CA HIS A 407 11.58 -44.38 -4.25
C HIS A 407 12.89 -43.64 -3.92
N ARG A 408 14.04 -44.32 -4.03
CA ARG A 408 15.35 -43.74 -3.72
C ARG A 408 15.66 -42.51 -4.58
N MET A 409 15.43 -42.59 -5.90
CA MET A 409 15.66 -41.48 -6.82
C MET A 409 14.76 -40.27 -6.49
N LEU A 410 13.48 -40.51 -6.22
CA LEU A 410 12.53 -39.47 -5.84
C LEU A 410 12.87 -38.83 -4.48
N MET A 411 13.32 -39.61 -3.49
CA MET A 411 13.75 -39.08 -2.20
C MET A 411 15.06 -38.28 -2.31
N VAL A 412 16.02 -38.74 -3.12
CA VAL A 412 17.26 -37.98 -3.38
C VAL A 412 16.92 -36.65 -4.06
N LEU A 413 16.06 -36.67 -5.09
CA LEU A 413 15.62 -35.44 -5.76
C LEU A 413 14.90 -34.50 -4.78
N THR A 414 14.05 -35.03 -3.90
CA THR A 414 13.37 -34.24 -2.84
C THR A 414 14.39 -33.52 -1.97
N VAL A 415 15.41 -34.22 -1.48
CA VAL A 415 16.44 -33.63 -0.60
C VAL A 415 17.20 -32.54 -1.34
N LEU A 416 17.60 -32.78 -2.58
CA LEU A 416 18.32 -31.78 -3.40
C LEU A 416 17.47 -30.51 -3.61
N LEU A 417 16.23 -30.66 -4.06
CA LEU A 417 15.31 -29.54 -4.27
C LEU A 417 15.03 -28.78 -2.96
N THR A 418 14.88 -29.51 -1.86
CA THR A 418 14.64 -28.92 -0.53
C THR A 418 15.86 -28.11 -0.07
N LEU A 419 17.08 -28.63 -0.23
CA LEU A 419 18.31 -27.93 0.15
C LEU A 419 18.53 -26.68 -0.71
N VAL A 420 18.38 -26.79 -2.03
CA VAL A 420 18.51 -25.63 -2.94
C VAL A 420 17.45 -24.59 -2.59
N GLY A 421 16.18 -24.99 -2.51
CA GLY A 421 15.08 -24.07 -2.20
C GLY A 421 15.23 -23.43 -0.81
N PHE A 422 15.76 -24.14 0.18
CA PHE A 422 15.94 -23.62 1.54
C PHE A 422 16.95 -22.47 1.60
N VAL A 423 17.97 -22.46 0.74
CA VAL A 423 19.01 -21.41 0.74
C VAL A 423 18.51 -20.09 0.12
N LEU A 424 17.59 -20.13 -0.84
CA LEU A 424 17.16 -18.96 -1.62
C LEU A 424 16.59 -17.80 -0.76
N PRO A 425 15.73 -18.03 0.26
CA PRO A 425 15.28 -16.98 1.17
C PRO A 425 16.40 -16.29 1.94
N PHE A 426 17.43 -17.03 2.36
CA PHE A 426 18.58 -16.46 3.07
C PHE A 426 19.44 -15.60 2.15
N MET A 427 19.63 -16.02 0.90
CA MET A 427 20.30 -15.21 -0.12
C MET A 427 19.54 -13.90 -0.38
N TYR A 428 18.23 -13.97 -0.56
CA TYR A 428 17.40 -12.78 -0.80
C TYR A 428 17.42 -11.81 0.39
N ARG A 429 17.34 -12.33 1.61
CA ARG A 429 17.28 -11.52 2.84
C ARG A 429 18.64 -11.08 3.37
N GLY A 430 19.73 -11.73 2.94
CA GLY A 430 21.07 -11.56 3.52
C GLY A 430 21.16 -12.05 4.98
N GLY A 431 20.21 -12.86 5.45
CA GLY A 431 20.14 -13.31 6.84
C GLY A 431 18.75 -13.79 7.28
N TRP A 432 18.56 -13.95 8.60
CA TRP A 432 17.30 -14.43 9.19
C TRP A 432 16.20 -13.37 9.15
N SER A 433 15.00 -13.76 8.74
CA SER A 433 13.81 -12.88 8.78
C SER A 433 12.99 -13.12 10.04
N LYS A 434 13.05 -12.19 11.00
CA LYS A 434 12.21 -12.23 12.22
C LYS A 434 10.71 -12.04 11.93
N ARG A 435 10.33 -11.62 10.72
CA ARG A 435 8.95 -11.29 10.33
C ARG A 435 8.27 -12.34 9.45
N ALA A 436 8.92 -13.47 9.18
CA ALA A 436 8.30 -14.60 8.46
C ALA A 436 7.49 -15.54 9.39
N GLY A 437 7.24 -15.12 10.63
CA GLY A 437 6.51 -15.90 11.63
C GLY A 437 7.18 -17.25 11.93
N ILE A 438 6.36 -18.29 12.10
CA ILE A 438 6.84 -19.65 12.41
C ILE A 438 7.33 -20.43 11.18
N HIS A 439 7.00 -19.98 9.97
CA HIS A 439 7.34 -20.66 8.71
C HIS A 439 8.83 -21.05 8.59
N PRO A 440 9.82 -20.16 8.81
CA PRO A 440 11.23 -20.54 8.66
C PRO A 440 11.69 -21.54 9.73
N TYR A 441 11.08 -21.54 10.93
CA TYR A 441 11.40 -22.51 11.98
C TYR A 441 10.91 -23.91 11.61
N LEU A 442 9.68 -24.03 11.11
CA LEU A 442 9.17 -25.31 10.60
C LEU A 442 9.94 -25.75 9.36
N GLY A 443 10.34 -24.83 8.48
CA GLY A 443 11.24 -25.10 7.35
C GLY A 443 12.58 -25.70 7.79
N CYS A 444 13.21 -25.18 8.84
CA CYS A 444 14.43 -25.77 9.41
C CYS A 444 14.21 -27.19 9.94
N VAL A 445 13.08 -27.44 10.61
CA VAL A 445 12.71 -28.79 11.07
C VAL A 445 12.55 -29.74 9.88
N VAL A 446 11.84 -29.31 8.83
CA VAL A 446 11.65 -30.09 7.60
C VAL A 446 12.98 -30.44 6.94
N VAL A 447 13.91 -29.48 6.82
CA VAL A 447 15.25 -29.73 6.27
C VAL A 447 16.03 -30.73 7.13
N ALA A 448 16.02 -30.55 8.45
CA ALA A 448 16.72 -31.47 9.36
C ALA A 448 16.19 -32.90 9.23
N LEU A 449 14.86 -33.08 9.24
CA LEU A 449 14.23 -34.39 9.06
C LEU A 449 14.52 -34.98 7.67
N ALA A 450 14.48 -34.15 6.62
CA ALA A 450 14.77 -34.58 5.25
C ALA A 450 16.22 -35.05 5.07
N VAL A 451 17.20 -34.45 5.76
CA VAL A 451 18.61 -34.87 5.74
C VAL A 451 18.86 -36.09 6.62
N ILE A 452 18.19 -36.19 7.77
CA ILE A 452 18.29 -37.36 8.67
C ILE A 452 17.77 -38.62 7.98
N GLN A 453 16.76 -38.53 7.12
CA GLN A 453 16.16 -39.69 6.45
C GLN A 453 17.15 -40.52 5.60
N PRO A 454 17.95 -39.93 4.70
CA PRO A 454 19.05 -40.61 4.03
C PRO A 454 20.09 -41.19 4.99
N VAL A 455 20.43 -40.48 6.08
CA VAL A 455 21.38 -40.97 7.09
C VAL A 455 20.85 -42.25 7.74
N ILE A 456 19.59 -42.26 8.16
CA ILE A 456 18.91 -43.47 8.66
C ILE A 456 18.96 -44.58 7.59
N ALA A 457 18.72 -44.25 6.32
CA ALA A 457 18.76 -45.19 5.21
C ALA A 457 20.15 -45.78 4.92
N LEU A 458 21.26 -45.09 5.25
CA LEU A 458 22.61 -45.64 5.16
C LEU A 458 22.85 -46.75 6.18
N PHE A 459 22.25 -46.65 7.37
CA PHE A 459 22.33 -47.66 8.42
C PHE A 459 21.28 -48.77 8.29
N ARG A 460 20.68 -48.91 7.10
CA ARG A 460 19.66 -49.92 6.78
C ARG A 460 20.22 -51.33 6.95
N PRO A 461 19.74 -52.16 7.91
CA PRO A 461 20.28 -53.50 8.15
C PRO A 461 20.00 -54.49 7.00
N ALA A 462 20.59 -55.69 7.04
CA ALA A 462 20.18 -56.77 6.13
C ALA A 462 18.70 -57.14 6.36
N PRO A 463 17.97 -57.68 5.35
CA PRO A 463 16.56 -58.01 5.46
C PRO A 463 16.20 -58.97 6.60
N ASP A 464 17.12 -59.87 6.94
CA ASP A 464 17.04 -60.94 7.95
C ASP A 464 17.59 -60.52 9.33
N ALA A 465 18.14 -59.31 9.46
CA ALA A 465 18.73 -58.86 10.71
C ALA A 465 17.69 -58.59 11.81
N SER A 466 17.95 -59.03 13.05
CA SER A 466 17.03 -58.92 14.19
C SER A 466 16.61 -57.48 14.54
N ARG A 467 17.49 -56.50 14.32
CA ARG A 467 17.23 -55.07 14.59
C ARG A 467 16.56 -54.32 13.43
N ARG A 468 16.19 -55.03 12.35
CA ARG A 468 15.56 -54.42 11.16
C ARG A 468 14.26 -53.69 11.47
N TYR A 469 13.49 -54.15 12.46
CA TYR A 469 12.24 -53.50 12.84
C TYR A 469 12.45 -52.08 13.40
N ILE A 470 13.55 -51.82 14.12
CA ILE A 470 13.89 -50.50 14.67
C ILE A 470 14.11 -49.52 13.51
N PHE A 471 14.92 -49.94 12.53
CA PHE A 471 15.12 -49.16 11.30
C PHE A 471 13.79 -48.87 10.60
N ASN A 472 12.92 -49.87 10.43
CA ASN A 472 11.65 -49.69 9.73
C ASN A 472 10.76 -48.64 10.42
N TRP A 473 10.62 -48.72 11.76
CA TRP A 473 9.83 -47.75 12.52
C TRP A 473 10.44 -46.35 12.54
N MET A 474 11.76 -46.23 12.72
CA MET A 474 12.43 -44.93 12.68
C MET A 474 12.30 -44.30 11.30
N HIS A 475 12.62 -45.02 10.22
CA HIS A 475 12.55 -44.49 8.87
C HIS A 475 11.12 -44.10 8.45
N PHE A 476 10.13 -44.92 8.82
CA PHE A 476 8.72 -44.64 8.58
C PHE A 476 8.22 -43.43 9.40
N GLY A 477 8.47 -43.42 10.71
CA GLY A 477 8.01 -42.37 11.61
C GLY A 477 8.63 -41.01 11.29
N THR A 478 9.96 -40.97 11.08
CA THR A 478 10.68 -39.73 10.76
C THR A 478 10.24 -39.17 9.40
N GLY A 479 10.00 -40.03 8.41
CA GLY A 479 9.51 -39.63 7.10
C GLY A 479 8.09 -39.08 7.13
N THR A 480 7.20 -39.74 7.86
CA THR A 480 5.82 -39.29 8.03
C THR A 480 5.76 -37.96 8.76
N ALA A 481 6.55 -37.79 9.84
CA ALA A 481 6.67 -36.52 10.54
C ALA A 481 7.16 -35.40 9.61
N ALA A 482 8.19 -35.66 8.80
CA ALA A 482 8.71 -34.69 7.84
C ALA A 482 7.62 -34.24 6.84
N GLN A 483 6.86 -35.19 6.29
CA GLN A 483 5.78 -34.90 5.35
C GLN A 483 4.67 -34.04 5.98
N VAL A 484 4.23 -34.37 7.20
CA VAL A 484 3.18 -33.60 7.89
C VAL A 484 3.65 -32.17 8.17
N VAL A 485 4.86 -32.00 8.71
CA VAL A 485 5.39 -30.66 8.99
C VAL A 485 5.61 -29.87 7.70
N ALA A 486 6.03 -30.53 6.60
CA ALA A 486 6.20 -29.88 5.31
C ALA A 486 4.88 -29.35 4.74
N VAL A 487 3.78 -30.12 4.83
CA VAL A 487 2.45 -29.64 4.42
C VAL A 487 2.09 -28.36 5.17
N VAL A 488 2.16 -28.37 6.52
CA VAL A 488 1.89 -27.16 7.33
C VAL A 488 2.78 -25.99 6.92
N THR A 489 4.07 -26.26 6.69
CA THR A 489 5.05 -25.25 6.29
C THR A 489 4.70 -24.61 4.94
N ILE A 490 4.20 -25.38 3.97
CA ILE A 490 3.79 -24.88 2.64
C ILE A 490 2.53 -24.01 2.75
N PHE A 491 1.53 -24.41 3.54
CA PHE A 491 0.34 -23.58 3.79
C PHE A 491 0.71 -22.22 4.38
N LEU A 492 1.68 -22.18 5.29
CA LEU A 492 2.18 -20.91 5.83
C LEU A 492 3.03 -20.12 4.81
N GLY A 493 3.71 -20.83 3.89
CA GLY A 493 4.59 -20.28 2.88
C GLY A 493 3.84 -19.47 1.82
N ILE A 494 2.70 -19.97 1.33
CA ILE A 494 1.92 -19.31 0.28
C ILE A 494 1.32 -17.96 0.71
N HIS A 495 1.22 -17.71 2.01
CA HIS A 495 0.74 -16.45 2.59
C HIS A 495 1.87 -15.51 3.05
N GLN A 496 3.14 -15.85 2.80
CA GLN A 496 4.24 -14.94 3.10
C GLN A 496 4.24 -13.75 2.15
N GLN A 497 4.45 -12.54 2.67
CA GLN A 497 4.44 -11.28 1.91
C GLN A 497 5.31 -11.32 0.63
N ALA A 498 6.38 -12.12 0.61
CA ALA A 498 7.35 -12.16 -0.49
C ALA A 498 6.91 -12.99 -1.71
N LEU A 499 5.87 -13.83 -1.58
CA LEU A 499 5.29 -14.61 -2.69
C LEU A 499 3.77 -14.47 -2.76
N PHE A 500 3.12 -14.22 -1.63
CA PHE A 500 1.70 -13.93 -1.41
C PHE A 500 0.77 -14.34 -2.55
N LEU A 501 0.42 -15.62 -2.58
CA LEU A 501 -0.47 -16.17 -3.61
C LEU A 501 -1.93 -15.77 -3.35
N PRO A 502 -2.77 -15.67 -4.40
CA PRO A 502 -4.17 -15.28 -4.27
C PRO A 502 -4.96 -16.22 -3.35
N ALA A 503 -5.55 -15.64 -2.30
CA ALA A 503 -6.49 -16.33 -1.41
C ALA A 503 -7.95 -16.00 -1.80
N PRO A 504 -8.91 -16.92 -1.62
CA PRO A 504 -8.76 -18.28 -1.06
C PRO A 504 -8.33 -19.34 -2.09
N TRP A 505 -8.21 -18.99 -3.37
CA TRP A 505 -8.00 -19.94 -4.47
C TRP A 505 -6.78 -20.84 -4.29
N SER A 506 -5.58 -20.27 -4.08
CA SER A 506 -4.35 -21.06 -3.94
C SER A 506 -4.37 -21.97 -2.71
N THR A 507 -5.00 -21.53 -1.62
CA THR A 507 -5.23 -22.36 -0.43
C THR A 507 -6.17 -23.53 -0.74
N GLY A 508 -7.22 -23.29 -1.50
CA GLY A 508 -8.16 -24.32 -1.97
C GLY A 508 -7.48 -25.37 -2.85
N VAL A 509 -6.64 -24.95 -3.80
CA VAL A 509 -5.87 -25.87 -4.65
C VAL A 509 -4.91 -26.73 -3.81
N LEU A 510 -4.21 -26.13 -2.83
CA LEU A 510 -3.32 -26.89 -1.95
C LEU A 510 -4.08 -27.88 -1.06
N ALA A 511 -5.25 -27.49 -0.54
CA ALA A 511 -6.14 -28.40 0.19
C ALA A 511 -6.64 -29.55 -0.70
N ALA A 512 -6.97 -29.27 -1.96
CA ALA A 512 -7.36 -30.28 -2.93
C ALA A 512 -6.23 -31.28 -3.22
N ILE A 513 -4.96 -30.84 -3.27
CA ILE A 513 -3.80 -31.74 -3.38
C ILE A 513 -3.71 -32.69 -2.18
N VAL A 514 -3.93 -32.19 -0.96
CA VAL A 514 -3.90 -33.02 0.26
C VAL A 514 -5.03 -34.06 0.21
N VAL A 515 -6.25 -33.64 -0.14
CA VAL A 515 -7.39 -34.55 -0.28
C VAL A 515 -7.13 -35.58 -1.39
N TRP A 516 -6.58 -35.16 -2.53
CA TRP A 516 -6.22 -36.04 -3.64
C TRP A 516 -5.22 -37.12 -3.23
N PHE A 517 -4.21 -36.75 -2.44
CA PHE A 517 -3.25 -37.71 -1.87
C PHE A 517 -3.92 -38.71 -0.92
N VAL A 518 -4.78 -38.25 -0.01
CA VAL A 518 -5.50 -39.12 0.93
C VAL A 518 -6.44 -40.08 0.20
N LEU A 519 -7.18 -39.61 -0.80
CA LEU A 519 -8.06 -40.45 -1.61
C LEU A 519 -7.29 -41.52 -2.37
N ALA A 520 -6.14 -41.16 -2.96
CA ALA A 520 -5.28 -42.14 -3.62
C ALA A 520 -4.76 -43.20 -2.64
N ASP A 521 -4.32 -42.79 -1.43
CA ASP A 521 -3.87 -43.71 -0.38
C ASP A 521 -4.99 -44.68 0.03
N LEU A 522 -6.22 -44.18 0.24
CA LEU A 522 -7.39 -45.01 0.59
C LEU A 522 -7.74 -46.00 -0.52
N VAL A 523 -7.79 -45.56 -1.78
CA VAL A 523 -8.11 -46.44 -2.92
C VAL A 523 -7.06 -47.53 -3.05
N LEU A 524 -5.76 -47.19 -2.93
CA LEU A 524 -4.66 -48.15 -3.03
C LEU A 524 -4.63 -49.13 -1.85
N GLU A 525 -5.02 -48.71 -0.65
CA GLU A 525 -5.11 -49.60 0.51
C GLU A 525 -6.25 -50.63 0.35
N VAL A 526 -7.38 -50.22 -0.24
CA VAL A 526 -8.54 -51.11 -0.50
C VAL A 526 -8.26 -52.04 -1.70
N HIS A 527 -7.69 -51.55 -2.79
CA HIS A 527 -7.53 -52.28 -4.06
C HIS A 527 -6.12 -52.88 -4.19
N ARG A 528 -5.84 -53.92 -3.39
CA ARG A 528 -4.50 -54.52 -3.28
C ARG A 528 -3.98 -55.28 -4.51
N ARG A 529 -4.80 -55.56 -5.54
CA ARG A 529 -4.36 -56.31 -6.73
C ARG A 529 -5.08 -55.84 -8.02
N GLY A 530 -4.32 -55.68 -9.10
CA GLY A 530 -4.84 -55.44 -10.47
C GLY A 530 -5.03 -53.98 -10.88
N PHE A 531 -5.43 -53.08 -9.98
CA PHE A 531 -5.72 -51.66 -10.30
C PHE A 531 -4.58 -50.68 -9.99
N LEU A 532 -3.52 -51.15 -9.31
CA LEU A 532 -2.40 -50.34 -8.83
C LEU A 532 -1.79 -49.43 -9.92
N PRO A 533 -1.38 -49.92 -11.11
CA PRO A 533 -0.76 -49.06 -12.13
C PRO A 533 -1.70 -47.97 -12.66
N ILE A 534 -2.99 -48.29 -12.80
CA ILE A 534 -4.01 -47.35 -13.30
C ILE A 534 -4.24 -46.25 -12.27
N VAL A 535 -4.40 -46.61 -10.99
CA VAL A 535 -4.59 -45.64 -9.90
C VAL A 535 -3.36 -44.73 -9.76
N LEU A 536 -2.14 -45.29 -9.88
CA LEU A 536 -0.92 -44.49 -9.88
C LEU A 536 -0.86 -43.51 -11.06
N ALA A 537 -1.21 -43.96 -12.27
CA ALA A 537 -1.25 -43.09 -13.45
C ALA A 537 -2.26 -41.94 -13.26
N ILE A 538 -3.48 -42.25 -12.81
CA ILE A 538 -4.50 -41.25 -12.51
C ILE A 538 -3.99 -40.25 -11.45
N TYR A 539 -3.42 -40.77 -10.35
CA TYR A 539 -2.87 -39.94 -9.29
C TYR A 539 -1.79 -38.98 -9.79
N LEU A 540 -0.82 -39.48 -10.57
CA LEU A 540 0.27 -38.67 -11.11
C LEU A 540 -0.23 -37.60 -12.08
N CYS A 541 -1.18 -37.93 -12.97
CA CYS A 541 -1.79 -36.96 -13.88
C CYS A 541 -2.55 -35.87 -13.12
N GLY A 542 -3.35 -36.25 -12.11
CA GLY A 542 -4.07 -35.28 -11.27
C GLY A 542 -3.13 -34.37 -10.48
N ASN A 543 -2.09 -34.96 -9.86
CA ASN A 543 -1.08 -34.20 -9.11
C ASN A 543 -0.32 -33.22 -10.03
N LEU A 544 0.05 -33.65 -11.25
CA LEU A 544 0.68 -32.78 -12.23
C LEU A 544 -0.23 -31.61 -12.62
N GLY A 545 -1.54 -31.84 -12.76
CA GLY A 545 -2.52 -30.78 -13.02
C GLY A 545 -2.54 -29.73 -11.91
N PHE A 546 -2.68 -30.16 -10.65
CA PHE A 546 -2.66 -29.24 -9.51
C PHE A 546 -1.33 -28.50 -9.36
N LEU A 547 -0.20 -29.20 -9.52
CA LEU A 547 1.13 -28.61 -9.46
C LEU A 547 1.31 -27.54 -10.54
N THR A 548 0.88 -27.83 -11.77
CA THR A 548 0.97 -26.88 -12.89
C THR A 548 0.18 -25.61 -12.60
N VAL A 549 -1.02 -25.73 -12.02
CA VAL A 549 -1.83 -24.57 -11.61
C VAL A 549 -1.09 -23.72 -10.58
N LEU A 550 -0.50 -24.33 -9.55
CA LEU A 550 0.24 -23.60 -8.51
C LEU A 550 1.53 -22.96 -9.04
N LEU A 551 2.28 -23.66 -9.89
CA LEU A 551 3.50 -23.13 -10.51
C LEU A 551 3.18 -21.97 -11.46
N TRP A 552 2.10 -22.06 -12.23
CA TRP A 552 1.62 -20.96 -13.05
C TRP A 552 1.22 -19.75 -12.18
N THR A 553 0.52 -20.00 -11.07
CA THR A 553 0.16 -18.94 -10.12
C THR A 553 1.41 -18.27 -9.52
N ILE A 554 2.43 -19.04 -9.14
CA ILE A 554 3.73 -18.52 -8.66
C ILE A 554 4.43 -17.67 -9.73
N SER A 555 4.33 -18.07 -11.00
CA SER A 555 4.91 -17.32 -12.12
C SER A 555 4.22 -15.96 -12.29
N ALA A 556 2.90 -15.91 -12.10
CA ALA A 556 2.07 -14.73 -12.34
C ALA A 556 2.14 -13.63 -11.27
N VAL A 557 2.56 -13.94 -10.03
CA VAL A 557 2.60 -12.99 -8.88
C VAL A 557 3.87 -12.16 -8.75
#